data_AF-A0A3B9L9A2-F1
#
_entry.id   AF-A0A3B9L9A2-F1
#
_cell.length_a   1.000
_cell.length_b   1.000
_cell.length_c   1.000
_cell.angle_alpha   90.00
_cell.angle_beta   90.00
_cell.angle_gamma   90.00
#
_symmetry.space_group_name_H-M   'P 1'
#
loop_
_entity.id
_entity.type
_entity.pdbx_description
1 polymer ?
#
loop_
_entity_poly.entity_id
_entity_poly.type
_entity_poly.pdbx_seq_one_letter_code
_entity_poly.pdbx_strand_id
1 'polypeptide(L)'
;MAYVLKNEQGEIVAASTNESLGDGWQQIEPNDKAYLAFLEAQLNSHSAFRESDIQLARVLEDLINILIERNLVQFTDFPSAAQKRLNDRQSMRRNNHKRLRLLDDDFPEI
;
A
#
# COMPACT_ATOMS: atom_id res chain seq x y z
N MET A 1 -25.47 -2.93 -7.04
CA MET A 1 -26.18 -3.16 -5.77
C MET A 1 -25.18 -3.74 -4.81
N ALA A 2 -25.02 -3.17 -3.62
CA ALA A 2 -24.08 -3.66 -2.62
C ALA A 2 -24.85 -4.29 -1.45
N TYR A 3 -24.20 -5.20 -0.74
CA TYR A 3 -24.73 -5.79 0.48
C TYR A 3 -23.88 -5.34 1.65
N VAL A 4 -24.53 -4.96 2.75
CA VAL A 4 -23.86 -4.54 3.99
C VAL A 4 -24.39 -5.33 5.16
N LEU A 5 -23.50 -5.68 6.09
CA LEU A 5 -23.85 -6.23 7.39
C LEU A 5 -23.77 -5.11 8.41
N LYS A 6 -24.82 -4.95 9.21
CA LYS A 6 -24.86 -3.97 10.31
C LYS A 6 -24.78 -4.66 11.67
N ASN A 7 -24.12 -4.02 12.63
CA ASN A 7 -24.16 -4.43 14.03
C ASN A 7 -25.50 -4.02 14.69
N GLU A 8 -25.70 -4.40 15.96
CA GLU A 8 -26.90 -4.06 16.74
C GLU A 8 -27.09 -2.55 16.93
N GLN A 9 -26.03 -1.76 16.73
CA GLN A 9 -26.02 -0.29 16.80
C GLN A 9 -26.34 0.37 15.45
N GLY A 10 -26.53 -0.41 14.37
CA GLY A 10 -26.87 0.08 13.03
C GLY A 10 -25.67 0.53 12.19
N GLU A 11 -24.44 0.30 12.65
CA GLU A 11 -23.21 0.63 11.93
C GLU A 11 -22.80 -0.49 10.98
N ILE A 12 -22.25 -0.13 9.82
CA ILE A 12 -21.78 -1.10 8.83
C ILE A 12 -20.47 -1.71 9.31
N VAL A 13 -20.45 -3.03 9.48
CA VAL A 13 -19.26 -3.81 9.89
C VAL A 13 -18.63 -4.58 8.74
N ALA A 14 -19.40 -4.90 7.70
CA ALA A 14 -18.91 -5.57 6.51
C ALA A 14 -19.67 -5.13 5.26
N ALA A 15 -19.00 -5.17 4.12
CA ALA A 15 -19.55 -4.83 2.81
C ALA A 15 -19.15 -5.89 1.77
N SER A 16 -20.07 -6.22 0.86
CA SER A 16 -19.87 -7.12 -0.27
C SER A 16 -20.45 -6.51 -1.53
N THR A 17 -19.71 -6.57 -2.64
CA THR A 17 -20.09 -5.92 -3.90
C THR A 17 -21.04 -6.75 -4.76
N ASN A 18 -21.07 -8.08 -4.56
CA ASN A 18 -21.71 -8.99 -5.50
C ASN A 18 -22.66 -10.00 -4.84
N GLU A 19 -22.48 -10.33 -3.56
CA GLU A 19 -23.23 -11.43 -2.92
C GLU A 19 -23.61 -11.14 -1.47
N SER A 20 -24.78 -11.62 -1.05
CA SER A 20 -25.16 -11.71 0.36
C SER A 20 -24.51 -12.94 0.99
N LEU A 21 -23.54 -12.75 1.89
CA LEU A 21 -22.76 -13.85 2.48
C LEU A 21 -23.48 -14.59 3.64
N GLY A 22 -24.76 -14.29 3.91
CA GLY A 22 -25.54 -15.00 4.92
C GLY A 22 -26.74 -14.20 5.46
N ASP A 23 -27.31 -14.68 6.58
CA ASP A 23 -28.38 -14.01 7.30
C ASP A 23 -27.90 -12.69 7.94
N GLY A 24 -28.73 -11.65 7.87
CA GLY A 24 -28.44 -10.32 8.42
C GLY A 24 -27.81 -9.32 7.44
N TRP A 25 -27.46 -9.74 6.22
CA TRP A 25 -26.99 -8.84 5.18
C TRP A 25 -28.14 -8.06 4.56
N GLN A 26 -28.04 -6.74 4.57
CA GLN A 26 -29.02 -5.83 4.00
C GLN A 26 -28.53 -5.31 2.66
N GLN A 27 -29.42 -5.30 1.67
CA GLN A 27 -29.14 -4.65 0.39
C GLN A 27 -29.15 -3.14 0.58
N ILE A 28 -28.11 -2.48 0.07
CA ILE A 28 -27.97 -1.03 0.11
C ILE A 28 -27.69 -0.48 -1.29
N GLU A 29 -28.20 0.72 -1.53
CA GLU A 29 -27.88 1.44 -2.74
C GLU A 29 -26.39 1.85 -2.73
N PRO A 30 -25.67 1.70 -3.85
CA PRO A 30 -24.24 2.03 -3.92
C PRO A 30 -23.89 3.48 -3.55
N ASN A 31 -24.88 4.39 -3.58
CA ASN A 31 -24.72 5.81 -3.28
C ASN A 31 -25.20 6.19 -1.87
N ASP A 32 -25.46 5.22 -1.00
CA ASP A 32 -25.80 5.49 0.39
C ASP A 32 -24.60 6.11 1.12
N LYS A 33 -24.84 7.21 1.84
CA LYS A 33 -23.81 7.95 2.57
C LYS A 33 -23.10 7.10 3.62
N ALA A 34 -23.82 6.22 4.32
CA ALA A 34 -23.25 5.35 5.33
C ALA A 34 -22.31 4.32 4.68
N TYR A 35 -22.69 3.80 3.52
CA TYR A 35 -21.87 2.86 2.74
C TYR A 35 -20.59 3.52 2.20
N LEU A 36 -20.71 4.74 1.66
CA LEU A 36 -19.55 5.52 1.21
C LEU A 36 -18.60 5.87 2.36
N ALA A 37 -19.13 6.28 3.52
CA ALA A 37 -18.32 6.56 4.70
C ALA A 37 -17.59 5.32 5.23
N PHE A 38 -18.24 4.15 5.21
CA PHE A 38 -17.60 2.88 5.56
C PHE A 38 -16.46 2.52 4.59
N LEU A 39 -16.70 2.66 3.28
CA LEU A 39 -15.68 2.42 2.26
C LEU A 39 -14.49 3.38 2.42
N GLU A 40 -14.75 4.66 2.66
CA GLU A 40 -13.72 5.66 2.88
C GLU A 40 -12.90 5.36 4.16
N ALA A 41 -13.55 4.98 5.25
CA ALA A 41 -12.87 4.57 6.48
C ALA A 41 -11.99 3.32 6.29
N GLN A 42 -12.47 2.32 5.54
CA GLN A 42 -11.70 1.12 5.18
C GLN A 42 -10.52 1.44 4.25
N LEU A 43 -10.72 2.34 3.27
CA LEU A 43 -9.64 2.80 2.40
C LEU A 43 -8.57 3.55 3.19
N ASN A 44 -8.97 4.35 4.17
CA ASN A 44 -8.08 5.11 5.06
C ASN A 44 -7.37 4.23 6.10
N SER A 45 -8.01 3.18 6.64
CA SER A 45 -7.33 2.23 7.52
C SER A 45 -6.30 1.40 6.74
N HIS A 46 -6.66 0.99 5.52
CA HIS A 46 -5.74 0.28 4.64
C HIS A 46 -4.66 1.18 4.05
N SER A 47 -4.83 2.51 4.01
CA SER A 47 -3.78 3.41 3.56
C SER A 47 -2.67 3.52 4.60
N ALA A 48 -3.00 3.63 5.88
CA ALA A 48 -2.02 3.67 6.96
C ALA A 48 -1.18 2.38 7.05
N PHE A 49 -1.82 1.21 6.91
CA PHE A 49 -1.11 -0.07 6.89
C PHE A 49 -0.20 -0.19 5.64
N ARG A 50 -0.73 0.15 4.45
CA ARG A 50 0.07 0.13 3.22
C ARG A 50 1.23 1.13 3.25
N GLU A 51 1.03 2.29 3.85
CA GLU A 51 2.08 3.29 4.02
C GLU A 51 3.17 2.79 4.98
N SER A 52 2.77 2.17 6.09
CA SER A 52 3.71 1.52 7.03
C SER A 52 4.53 0.42 6.34
N ASP A 53 3.90 -0.44 5.53
CA ASP A 53 4.60 -1.47 4.76
C ASP A 53 5.59 -0.88 3.75
N ILE A 54 5.23 0.22 3.09
CA ILE A 54 6.12 0.93 2.15
C ILE A 54 7.34 1.48 2.90
N GLN A 55 7.13 2.13 4.03
CA GLN A 55 8.20 2.67 4.87
C GLN A 55 9.12 1.56 5.38
N LEU A 56 8.55 0.46 5.90
CA LEU A 56 9.30 -0.69 6.37
C LEU A 56 10.17 -1.29 5.26
N ALA A 57 9.59 -1.49 4.08
CA ALA A 57 10.34 -2.07 2.97
C ALA A 57 11.45 -1.14 2.45
N ARG A 58 11.36 0.18 2.67
CA ARG A 58 12.47 1.13 2.42
C ARG A 58 13.58 0.99 3.46
N VAL A 59 13.22 0.88 4.75
CA VAL A 59 14.18 0.65 5.84
C VAL A 59 14.92 -0.68 5.64
N LEU A 60 14.21 -1.74 5.24
CA LEU A 60 14.82 -3.03 4.94
C LEU A 60 15.79 -2.95 3.76
N GLU A 61 15.44 -2.22 2.70
CA GLU A 61 16.33 -2.00 1.56
C GLU A 61 17.61 -1.27 1.98
N ASP A 62 17.50 -0.19 2.75
CA ASP A 62 18.67 0.56 3.25
C ASP A 62 19.51 -0.31 4.20
N LEU A 63 18.89 -1.12 5.06
CA LEU A 63 19.59 -2.08 5.93
C LEU A 63 20.34 -3.15 5.13
N ILE A 64 19.71 -3.75 4.12
CA ILE A 64 20.34 -4.75 3.25
C ILE A 64 21.56 -4.14 2.54
N ASN A 65 21.44 -2.91 2.03
CA ASN A 65 22.56 -2.21 1.41
C ASN A 65 23.72 -2.01 2.41
N ILE A 66 23.43 -1.58 3.65
CA ILE A 66 24.46 -1.42 4.69
C ILE A 66 25.16 -2.75 5.00
N LEU A 67 24.40 -3.84 5.10
CA LEU A 67 24.98 -5.16 5.36
C LEU A 67 25.87 -5.63 4.21
N ILE A 68 25.48 -5.37 2.96
CA ILE A 68 26.29 -5.66 1.77
C ILE A 68 27.54 -4.80 1.72
N GLU A 69 27.43 -3.48 1.94
CA GLU A 69 28.57 -2.54 1.96
C GLU A 69 29.60 -2.91 3.03
N ARG A 70 29.14 -3.41 4.18
CA ARG A 70 30.00 -3.91 5.26
C ARG A 70 30.53 -5.32 5.02
N ASN A 71 30.24 -5.93 3.87
CA ASN A 71 30.58 -7.32 3.53
C ASN A 71 30.10 -8.34 4.58
N LEU A 72 29.01 -8.05 5.30
CA LEU A 72 28.42 -8.97 6.28
C LEU A 72 27.51 -10.01 5.63
N VAL A 73 26.90 -9.65 4.50
CA VAL A 73 26.11 -10.53 3.63
C VAL A 73 26.44 -10.22 2.19
N GLN A 74 26.39 -11.21 1.31
CA GLN A 74 26.52 -11.01 -0.13
C GLN A 74 25.15 -11.01 -0.79
N PHE A 75 25.01 -10.27 -1.89
CA PHE A 75 23.77 -10.27 -2.67
C PHE A 75 23.35 -11.68 -3.14
N THR A 76 24.34 -12.53 -3.40
CA THR A 76 24.15 -13.93 -3.80
C THR A 76 23.66 -14.85 -2.68
N ASP A 77 23.72 -14.39 -1.43
CA ASP A 77 23.23 -15.17 -0.28
C ASP A 77 21.69 -15.20 -0.22
N PHE A 78 21.04 -14.27 -0.93
CA PHE A 78 19.57 -14.24 -1.03
C PHE A 78 19.06 -15.20 -2.12
N PRO A 79 17.87 -15.80 -1.95
CA PRO A 79 17.22 -16.58 -3.01
C PRO A 79 17.00 -15.75 -4.29
N SER A 80 17.00 -16.39 -5.47
CA SER A 80 16.83 -15.73 -6.76
C SER A 80 15.58 -14.83 -6.84
N ALA A 81 14.48 -15.24 -6.20
CA ALA A 81 13.26 -14.45 -6.11
C ALA A 81 13.46 -13.14 -5.31
N ALA A 82 14.25 -13.18 -4.24
CA ALA A 82 14.56 -12.00 -3.42
C ALA A 82 15.55 -11.08 -4.15
N GLN A 83 16.56 -11.64 -4.82
CA GLN A 83 17.49 -10.89 -5.67
C GLN A 83 16.74 -10.10 -6.75
N LYS A 84 15.80 -10.75 -7.46
CA LYS A 84 14.99 -10.09 -8.49
C LYS A 84 14.18 -8.92 -7.89
N ARG A 85 13.53 -9.14 -6.75
CA ARG A 85 12.74 -8.09 -6.06
C ARG A 85 13.60 -6.90 -5.63
N LEU A 86 14.80 -7.15 -5.12
CA LEU A 86 15.75 -6.10 -4.74
C LEU A 86 16.18 -5.28 -5.96
N ASN A 87 16.52 -5.94 -7.08
CA ASN A 87 16.88 -5.26 -8.33
C ASN A 87 15.74 -4.42 -8.91
N ASP A 88 14.53 -4.99 -8.96
CA ASP A 88 13.34 -4.29 -9.47
C ASP A 88 13.09 -3.01 -8.64
N ARG A 89 13.24 -3.10 -7.31
CA ARG A 89 13.00 -1.99 -6.39
C ARG A 89 14.09 -0.91 -6.46
N GLN A 90 15.37 -1.30 -6.55
CA GLN A 90 16.47 -0.36 -6.77
C GLN A 90 16.31 0.42 -8.09
N SER A 91 15.89 -0.26 -9.17
CA SER A 91 15.59 0.36 -10.46
C SER A 91 14.48 1.41 -10.35
N MET A 92 13.38 1.07 -9.66
CA MET A 92 12.29 2.00 -9.40
C MET A 92 12.75 3.23 -8.61
N ARG A 93 13.61 3.05 -7.60
CA ARG A 93 14.16 4.14 -6.79
C ARG A 93 15.02 5.09 -7.62
N ARG A 94 15.91 4.53 -8.45
CA ARG A 94 16.78 5.32 -9.36
C ARG A 94 15.96 6.11 -10.38
N ASN A 95 14.92 5.51 -10.94
CA ASN A 95 14.04 6.18 -11.89
C ASN A 95 13.23 7.31 -11.24
N ASN A 96 12.73 7.09 -10.03
CA ASN A 96 12.01 8.14 -9.29
C ASN A 96 12.95 9.31 -8.92
N HIS A 97 14.16 9.00 -8.45
CA HIS A 97 15.15 10.03 -8.12
C HIS A 97 15.61 10.82 -9.35
N LYS A 98 15.78 10.16 -10.51
CA LYS A 98 16.09 10.82 -11.77
C LYS A 98 14.96 11.75 -12.23
N ARG A 99 13.71 11.32 -12.07
CA ARG A 99 12.54 12.17 -12.38
C ARG A 99 12.50 13.39 -11.46
N LEU A 100 12.72 13.21 -10.16
CA LEU A 100 12.73 14.34 -9.20
C LEU A 100 13.85 15.34 -9.52
N ARG A 101 15.08 14.88 -9.82
CA ARG A 101 16.18 15.77 -10.22
C ARG A 101 15.89 16.61 -11.48
N LEU A 102 15.18 16.04 -12.45
CA LEU A 102 14.81 16.77 -13.67
C LEU A 102 13.84 17.94 -13.40
N LEU A 103 13.13 17.96 -12.27
CA LEU A 103 12.25 19.08 -11.88
C LEU A 103 12.99 20.16 -11.09
N ASP A 104 14.16 19.85 -10.52
CA ASP A 104 14.94 20.79 -9.70
C ASP A 104 15.86 21.69 -10.57
N ASP A 105 16.17 21.28 -11.80
CA ASP A 105 17.07 22.01 -12.73
C ASP A 105 16.35 23.15 -13.51
N ASP A 106 15.03 23.32 -13.37
CA ASP A 106 14.22 24.30 -14.11
C ASP A 106 13.98 25.63 -13.36
N PHE A 107 14.63 25.86 -12.21
CA PHE A 107 14.58 27.15 -11.53
C PHE A 107 15.82 27.99 -11.87
N PRO A 108 15.69 29.07 -12.67
CA PRO A 108 16.80 30.00 -12.83
C PRO A 108 17.10 30.66 -11.48
N GLU A 109 18.36 30.60 -11.05
CA GLU A 109 18.87 31.41 -9.95
C GLU A 109 18.57 32.89 -10.23
N ILE A 110 17.88 33.56 -9.30
CA ILE A 110 17.58 35.00 -9.33
C ILE A 110 18.75 35.76 -8.70
#